data_AF-A0A3D1JH38-F1
#
_entry.id   AF-A0A3D1JH38-F1
#
_cell.length_a   1.000
_cell.length_b   1.000
_cell.length_c   1.000
_cell.angle_alpha   90.00
_cell.angle_beta   90.00
_cell.angle_gamma   90.00
#
_symmetry.space_group_name_H-M   'P 1'
#
loop_
_entity.id
_entity.type
_entity.pdbx_description
1 polymer ?
#
loop_
_entity_poly.entity_id
_entity_poly.type
_entity_poly.pdbx_seq_one_letter_code
_entity_poly.pdbx_strand_id
1 'polypeptide(L)'
;MKKIIKLEFLILTFIIFVSMGWKGWLIFSGHVPFNADEAVVGLMARHILQGERPVFFYGQSYMGSLDAGLVSLGFLLFGEHIWVIRAVQSLLYLGLLLTTYFLGKEMFSSDKVGLIAAGLLSIPTVNMTLYTTVSLGGYGEALLLGNFILLLTVRLWRRFRVVEAFLWGGLAGLGLWANALTMVYVVPALVFLIVHHRQNIHKMGKMFLWIGLGGFLGAFPWWWYALHHGWYQLVAELTGSAVSVEQVPWLARSGLHLVYFVLLGIPVIFGLRPPWAVEWLAFPLIPFAVAGWGILLFACARLARRQTEVQKGYRLLLGVGVTLIVGFVFTAFGVDPSGRYFLPLAVPLALMAATGACYSQLPRWLRSAALMGIVSFQVVGNLQTGLTYPPGLTTQFHASTIIEHRYDEELIQFLKDQGETRGYTHYWVAYPLAFQSSESLLFVPRLPYHTDLRYTSRDNRYAPYDDLVKSSLRVAYITTNNPALDRLITDGFQRFGITWKEKIIGDYHIFYALSQKVAPEELGIGEKP
;
A
#
# COMPACT_ATOMS: atom_id res chain seq x y z
N MET A 1 -0.05 46.38 8.79
CA MET A 1 -0.80 45.63 7.75
C MET A 1 -0.99 44.19 8.21
N LYS A 2 -2.17 43.82 8.75
CA LYS A 2 -2.49 42.41 9.02
C LYS A 2 -2.65 41.70 7.67
N LYS A 3 -1.79 40.74 7.34
CA LYS A 3 -2.03 39.82 6.21
C LYS A 3 -3.32 39.07 6.52
N ILE A 4 -4.42 39.46 5.87
CA ILE A 4 -5.68 38.72 5.92
C ILE A 4 -5.38 37.35 5.29
N ILE A 5 -5.35 36.31 6.11
CA ILE A 5 -5.22 34.94 5.65
C ILE A 5 -6.47 34.65 4.80
N LYS A 6 -6.27 34.21 3.55
CA LYS A 6 -7.38 33.86 2.66
C LYS A 6 -8.19 32.71 3.26
N LEU A 7 -9.51 32.78 3.20
CA LEU A 7 -10.44 31.79 3.77
C LEU A 7 -10.12 30.37 3.26
N GLU A 8 -9.75 30.24 1.99
CA GLU A 8 -9.38 28.96 1.37
C GLU A 8 -8.19 28.30 2.06
N PHE A 9 -7.20 29.09 2.51
CA PHE A 9 -6.04 28.59 3.23
C PHE A 9 -6.42 28.08 4.62
N LEU A 10 -7.35 28.77 5.31
CA LEU A 10 -7.87 28.31 6.60
C LEU A 10 -8.63 26.99 6.45
N ILE A 11 -9.48 26.85 5.41
CA ILE A 11 -10.22 25.61 5.13
C ILE A 11 -9.26 24.47 4.80
N LEU A 12 -8.26 24.69 3.93
CA LEU A 12 -7.28 23.67 3.61
C LEU A 12 -6.50 23.24 4.86
N THR A 13 -6.08 24.21 5.69
CA THR A 13 -5.39 23.94 6.95
C THR A 13 -6.26 23.08 7.88
N PHE A 14 -7.55 23.41 8.00
CA PHE A 14 -8.50 22.60 8.76
C PHE A 14 -8.62 21.17 8.22
N ILE A 15 -8.75 21.00 6.91
CA ILE A 15 -8.80 19.67 6.25
C ILE A 15 -7.55 18.84 6.59
N ILE A 16 -6.37 19.46 6.55
CA ILE A 16 -5.11 18.79 6.90
C ILE A 16 -5.09 18.40 8.37
N PHE A 17 -5.52 19.28 9.29
CA PHE A 17 -5.61 18.96 10.70
C PHE A 17 -6.61 17.84 11.01
N VAL A 18 -7.75 17.81 10.32
CA VAL A 18 -8.73 16.71 10.45
C VAL A 18 -8.08 15.38 10.04
N SER A 19 -7.40 15.34 8.89
CA SER A 19 -6.73 14.12 8.43
C SER A 19 -5.58 13.71 9.37
N MET A 20 -4.79 14.68 9.85
CA MET A 20 -3.72 14.42 10.82
C MET A 20 -4.26 13.87 12.14
N GLY A 21 -5.34 14.44 12.67
CA GLY A 21 -6.01 13.94 13.87
C GLY A 21 -6.58 12.53 13.67
N TRP A 22 -7.18 12.27 12.50
CA TRP A 22 -7.69 10.95 12.13
C TRP A 22 -6.58 9.90 12.09
N LYS A 23 -5.47 10.22 11.41
CA LYS A 23 -4.28 9.35 11.33
C LYS A 23 -3.64 9.13 12.69
N GLY A 24 -3.52 10.19 13.49
CA GLY A 24 -3.01 10.11 14.86
C GLY A 24 -3.83 9.16 15.73
N TRP A 25 -5.17 9.28 15.70
CA TRP A 25 -6.04 8.35 16.41
C TRP A 25 -5.80 6.89 16.00
N LEU A 26 -5.73 6.59 14.71
CA LEU A 26 -5.48 5.21 14.23
C LEU A 26 -4.11 4.67 14.61
N ILE A 27 -3.07 5.49 14.55
CA ILE A 27 -1.69 5.08 14.90
C ILE A 27 -1.62 4.68 16.38
N PHE A 28 -2.28 5.43 17.25
CA PHE A 28 -2.20 5.25 18.70
C PHE A 28 -3.38 4.46 19.31
N SER A 29 -4.38 4.05 18.52
CA SER A 29 -5.52 3.29 19.04
C SER A 29 -5.18 1.85 19.41
N GLY A 30 -4.08 1.29 18.91
CA GLY A 30 -3.74 -0.12 19.06
C GLY A 30 -4.57 -1.07 18.18
N HIS A 31 -5.43 -0.56 17.30
CA HIS A 31 -6.33 -1.36 16.45
C HIS A 31 -5.78 -1.59 15.02
N VAL A 32 -4.51 -1.25 14.78
CA VAL A 32 -3.80 -1.51 13.53
C VAL A 32 -2.67 -2.50 13.83
N PRO A 33 -2.85 -3.81 13.57
CA PRO A 33 -1.85 -4.84 13.82
C PRO A 33 -0.51 -4.54 13.14
N PHE A 34 0.61 -4.83 13.80
CA PHE A 34 1.96 -4.67 13.25
C PHE A 34 2.42 -5.99 12.61
N ASN A 35 2.15 -6.14 11.32
CA ASN A 35 2.40 -7.38 10.59
C ASN A 35 3.83 -7.46 10.01
N ALA A 36 4.15 -8.61 9.42
CA ALA A 36 5.47 -8.87 8.85
C ALA A 36 5.85 -7.98 7.67
N ASP A 37 4.91 -7.60 6.80
CA ASP A 37 5.23 -6.70 5.67
C ASP A 37 5.68 -5.32 6.17
N GLU A 38 5.00 -4.79 7.20
CA GLU A 38 5.38 -3.52 7.86
C GLU A 38 6.70 -3.66 8.64
N ALA A 39 6.91 -4.80 9.30
CA ALA A 39 8.14 -5.09 10.03
C ALA A 39 9.37 -5.19 9.13
N VAL A 40 9.23 -5.76 7.92
CA VAL A 40 10.32 -5.79 6.93
C VAL A 40 10.76 -4.37 6.56
N VAL A 41 9.84 -3.42 6.39
CA VAL A 41 10.20 -2.00 6.14
C VAL A 41 10.98 -1.43 7.32
N GLY A 42 10.52 -1.68 8.55
CA GLY A 42 11.20 -1.25 9.75
C GLY A 42 12.63 -1.81 9.86
N LEU A 43 12.80 -3.10 9.60
CA LEU A 43 14.12 -3.76 9.60
C LEU A 43 15.02 -3.21 8.48
N MET A 44 14.51 -3.05 7.26
CA MET A 44 15.25 -2.40 6.18
C MET A 44 15.71 -0.99 6.56
N ALA A 45 14.83 -0.20 7.19
CA ALA A 45 15.14 1.15 7.64
C ALA A 45 16.25 1.16 8.70
N ARG A 46 16.20 0.23 9.67
CA ARG A 46 17.27 0.01 10.64
C ARG A 46 18.59 -0.35 9.95
N HIS A 47 18.57 -1.32 9.05
CA HIS A 47 19.78 -1.77 8.35
C HIS A 47 20.37 -0.66 7.46
N ILE A 48 19.55 0.21 6.87
CA ILE A 48 20.01 1.41 6.16
C ILE A 48 20.82 2.34 7.09
N LEU A 49 20.36 2.55 8.33
CA LEU A 49 21.11 3.32 9.33
C LEU A 49 22.40 2.62 9.76
N GLN A 50 22.44 1.29 9.68
CA GLN A 50 23.65 0.47 9.93
C GLN A 50 24.60 0.42 8.72
N GLY A 51 24.23 1.02 7.59
CA GLY A 51 25.09 1.16 6.40
C GLY A 51 24.69 0.30 5.20
N GLU A 52 23.62 -0.51 5.31
CA GLU A 52 23.10 -1.23 4.15
C GLU A 52 22.50 -0.29 3.10
N ARG A 53 22.54 -0.72 1.85
CA ARG A 53 22.01 0.05 0.70
C ARG A 53 21.13 -0.82 -0.18
N PRO A 54 19.99 -1.33 0.34
CA PRO A 54 19.07 -2.11 -0.47
C PRO A 54 18.56 -1.26 -1.63
N VAL A 55 18.59 -1.80 -2.85
CA VAL A 55 18.01 -1.14 -4.03
C VAL A 55 16.52 -1.44 -4.14
N PHE A 56 16.12 -2.64 -3.75
CA PHE A 56 14.74 -3.10 -3.72
C PHE A 56 14.38 -3.60 -2.33
N PHE A 57 13.10 -3.84 -2.14
CA PHE A 57 12.57 -4.53 -0.98
C PHE A 57 13.24 -5.90 -0.79
N TYR A 58 13.41 -6.30 0.46
CA TYR A 58 13.97 -7.60 0.79
C TYR A 58 13.15 -8.75 0.17
N GLY A 59 13.85 -9.70 -0.45
CA GLY A 59 13.27 -10.87 -1.14
C GLY A 59 12.44 -10.58 -2.40
N GLN A 60 12.40 -9.34 -2.91
CA GLN A 60 11.65 -9.01 -4.13
C GLN A 60 12.19 -7.79 -4.87
N SER A 61 12.35 -7.89 -6.18
CA SER A 61 12.94 -6.87 -7.05
C SER A 61 11.92 -6.06 -7.88
N TYR A 62 10.64 -6.02 -7.48
CA TYR A 62 9.61 -5.21 -8.16
C TYR A 62 9.16 -3.94 -7.40
N MET A 63 9.61 -3.75 -6.15
CA MET A 63 9.32 -2.57 -5.32
C MET A 63 10.60 -1.99 -4.74
N GLY A 64 10.89 -0.74 -5.05
CA GLY A 64 12.10 -0.04 -4.61
C GLY A 64 12.13 0.18 -3.11
N SER A 65 13.32 0.42 -2.57
CA SER A 65 13.55 0.65 -1.13
C SER A 65 13.23 2.07 -0.65
N LEU A 66 12.55 2.90 -1.46
CA LEU A 66 12.25 4.30 -1.14
C LEU A 66 11.50 4.42 0.20
N ASP A 67 10.53 3.54 0.45
CA ASP A 67 9.74 3.52 1.69
C ASP A 67 10.65 3.35 2.92
N ALA A 68 11.48 2.31 2.91
CA ALA A 68 12.46 2.06 3.96
C ALA A 68 13.47 3.21 4.12
N GLY A 69 13.85 3.88 3.02
CA GLY A 69 14.71 5.06 3.06
C GLY A 69 14.04 6.28 3.69
N LEU A 70 12.74 6.49 3.49
CA LEU A 70 11.99 7.55 4.17
C LEU A 70 11.77 7.21 5.65
N VAL A 71 11.50 5.95 5.96
CA VAL A 71 11.36 5.46 7.34
C VAL A 71 12.68 5.56 8.10
N SER A 72 13.84 5.30 7.47
CA SER A 72 15.15 5.43 8.12
C SER A 72 15.44 6.87 8.53
N LEU A 73 15.04 7.86 7.72
CA LEU A 73 15.10 9.27 8.10
C LEU A 73 14.19 9.57 9.30
N GLY A 74 13.01 8.95 9.37
CA GLY A 74 12.14 9.01 10.53
C GLY A 74 12.80 8.45 11.78
N PHE A 75 13.41 7.26 11.68
CA PHE A 75 14.11 6.60 12.78
C PHE A 75 15.30 7.41 13.28
N LEU A 76 16.04 8.08 12.38
CA LEU A 76 17.14 8.97 12.76
C LEU A 76 16.68 10.13 13.66
N LEU A 77 15.45 10.61 13.47
CA LEU A 77 14.92 11.77 14.19
C LEU A 77 14.15 11.39 15.47
N PHE A 78 13.44 10.26 15.46
CA PHE A 78 12.45 9.91 16.48
C PHE A 78 12.67 8.55 17.14
N GLY A 79 13.68 7.79 16.71
CA GLY A 79 13.93 6.42 17.18
C GLY A 79 13.14 5.35 16.42
N GLU A 80 13.51 4.10 16.67
CA GLU A 80 12.96 2.93 15.97
C GLU A 80 11.65 2.45 16.61
N HIS A 81 10.55 3.13 16.27
CA HIS A 81 9.23 2.81 16.79
C HIS A 81 8.21 2.60 15.67
N ILE A 82 7.22 1.74 15.92
CA ILE A 82 6.13 1.44 14.96
C ILE A 82 5.39 2.73 14.55
N TRP A 83 5.13 3.63 15.51
CA TRP A 83 4.43 4.89 15.21
C TRP A 83 5.21 5.79 14.24
N VAL A 84 6.55 5.70 14.20
CA VAL A 84 7.39 6.49 13.28
C VAL A 84 7.21 6.00 11.85
N ILE A 85 7.16 4.68 11.63
CA ILE A 85 6.87 4.07 10.33
C ILE A 85 5.54 4.63 9.78
N ARG A 86 4.49 4.60 10.61
CA ARG A 86 3.15 5.05 10.24
C ARG A 86 3.02 6.57 10.11
N ALA A 87 3.82 7.33 10.87
CA ALA A 87 3.89 8.77 10.74
C ALA A 87 4.46 9.18 9.37
N VAL A 88 5.47 8.48 8.86
CA VAL A 88 6.00 8.71 7.51
C VAL A 88 4.92 8.49 6.45
N GLN A 89 4.16 7.39 6.53
CA GLN A 89 3.04 7.14 5.61
C GLN A 89 1.96 8.24 5.70
N SER A 90 1.67 8.69 6.92
CA SER A 90 0.72 9.76 7.16
C SER A 90 1.19 11.08 6.56
N LEU A 91 2.49 11.42 6.64
CA LEU A 91 3.06 12.61 6.02
C LEU A 91 2.97 12.57 4.49
N LEU A 92 3.26 11.42 3.88
CA LEU A 92 3.05 11.22 2.43
C LEU A 92 1.58 11.43 2.05
N TYR A 93 0.65 10.93 2.87
CA TYR A 93 -0.78 11.13 2.68
C TYR A 93 -1.21 12.59 2.81
N LEU A 94 -0.69 13.33 3.78
CA LEU A 94 -0.96 14.77 3.88
C LEU A 94 -0.41 15.53 2.66
N GLY A 95 0.75 15.12 2.14
CA GLY A 95 1.28 15.58 0.86
C GLY A 95 0.32 15.32 -0.31
N LEU A 96 -0.32 14.14 -0.33
CA LEU A 96 -1.33 13.78 -1.34
C LEU A 96 -2.55 14.71 -1.26
N LEU A 97 -3.03 15.05 -0.07
CA LEU A 97 -4.15 15.99 0.11
C LEU A 97 -3.81 17.39 -0.40
N LEU A 98 -2.63 17.90 -0.04
CA LEU A 98 -2.14 19.20 -0.49
C LEU A 98 -2.03 19.25 -2.02
N THR A 99 -1.39 18.24 -2.61
CA THR A 99 -1.24 18.15 -4.07
C THR A 99 -2.58 17.96 -4.78
N THR A 100 -3.56 17.29 -4.15
CA THR A 100 -4.91 17.13 -4.71
C THR A 100 -5.66 18.46 -4.74
N TYR A 101 -5.51 19.29 -3.70
CA TYR A 101 -6.04 20.65 -3.70
C TYR A 101 -5.44 21.46 -4.87
N PHE A 102 -4.11 21.44 -5.05
CA PHE A 102 -3.45 22.14 -6.15
C PHE A 102 -3.82 21.58 -7.52
N LEU A 103 -3.98 20.25 -7.65
CA LEU A 103 -4.43 19.62 -8.89
C LEU A 103 -5.85 20.07 -9.25
N GLY A 104 -6.78 20.08 -8.31
CA GLY A 104 -8.13 20.59 -8.53
C GLY A 104 -8.15 22.07 -8.92
N LYS A 105 -7.33 22.88 -8.23
CA LYS A 105 -7.17 24.30 -8.52
C LYS A 105 -6.61 24.56 -9.91
N GLU A 106 -5.53 23.86 -10.29
CA GLU A 106 -4.92 24.04 -11.61
C GLU A 106 -5.80 23.46 -12.71
N MET A 107 -6.34 22.26 -12.54
CA MET A 107 -7.09 21.59 -13.60
C MET A 107 -8.43 22.25 -13.91
N PHE A 108 -9.13 22.75 -12.89
CA PHE A 108 -10.47 23.35 -13.04
C PHE A 108 -10.51 24.85 -12.75
N SER A 109 -9.36 25.49 -12.52
CA SER A 109 -9.25 26.92 -12.19
C SER A 109 -10.14 27.32 -11.01
N SER A 110 -10.25 26.46 -9.98
CA SER A 110 -11.13 26.65 -8.85
C SER A 110 -10.61 26.06 -7.55
N ASP A 111 -10.35 26.94 -6.57
CA ASP A 111 -10.01 26.55 -5.21
C ASP A 111 -11.09 25.66 -4.57
N LYS A 112 -12.37 25.90 -4.88
CA LYS A 112 -13.48 25.12 -4.33
C LYS A 112 -13.43 23.65 -4.75
N VAL A 113 -13.08 23.36 -5.99
CA VAL A 113 -12.94 21.97 -6.45
C VAL A 113 -11.80 21.28 -5.71
N GLY A 114 -10.66 21.95 -5.57
CA GLY A 114 -9.53 21.43 -4.80
C GLY A 114 -9.87 21.18 -3.34
N LEU A 115 -10.58 22.12 -2.68
CA LEU A 115 -10.97 22.01 -1.27
C LEU A 115 -11.98 20.88 -1.04
N ILE A 116 -12.99 20.73 -1.90
CA ILE A 116 -13.97 19.64 -1.77
C ILE A 116 -13.29 18.29 -2.02
N ALA A 117 -12.41 18.19 -3.02
CA ALA A 117 -11.70 16.93 -3.30
C ALA A 117 -10.77 16.53 -2.14
N ALA A 118 -9.99 17.49 -1.60
CA ALA A 118 -9.16 17.24 -0.42
C ALA A 118 -10.01 16.94 0.82
N GLY A 119 -11.17 17.59 0.98
CA GLY A 119 -12.13 17.30 2.05
C GLY A 119 -12.70 15.89 1.99
N LEU A 120 -13.11 15.43 0.79
CA LEU A 120 -13.58 14.06 0.57
C LEU A 120 -12.53 12.99 0.89
N LEU A 121 -11.25 13.34 0.74
CA LEU A 121 -10.11 12.47 1.06
C LEU A 121 -9.57 12.66 2.48
N SER A 122 -10.00 13.67 3.24
CA SER A 122 -9.45 13.91 4.58
C SER A 122 -9.66 12.73 5.54
N ILE A 123 -10.83 12.10 5.44
CA ILE A 123 -11.18 10.81 6.02
C ILE A 123 -11.63 9.93 4.85
N PRO A 124 -10.71 9.17 4.23
CA PRO A 124 -10.98 8.47 2.99
C PRO A 124 -11.68 7.12 3.26
N THR A 125 -11.89 6.31 2.22
CA THR A 125 -12.44 4.95 2.36
C THR A 125 -11.53 4.08 3.23
N VAL A 126 -12.08 3.06 3.89
CA VAL A 126 -11.30 2.13 4.74
C VAL A 126 -10.09 1.54 4.01
N ASN A 127 -10.23 1.24 2.72
CA ASN A 127 -9.12 0.79 1.88
C ASN A 127 -7.99 1.82 1.82
N MET A 128 -8.32 3.06 1.48
CA MET A 128 -7.32 4.13 1.42
C MET A 128 -6.72 4.41 2.80
N THR A 129 -7.53 4.37 3.87
CA THR A 129 -7.05 4.52 5.24
C THR A 129 -6.00 3.47 5.59
N LEU A 130 -6.28 2.19 5.34
CA LEU A 130 -5.36 1.09 5.63
C LEU A 130 -4.02 1.27 4.91
N TYR A 131 -4.05 1.35 3.58
CA TYR A 131 -2.85 1.37 2.73
C TYR A 131 -2.09 2.70 2.71
N THR A 132 -2.56 3.71 3.44
CA THR A 132 -1.84 4.97 3.68
C THR A 132 -1.53 5.19 5.16
N THR A 133 -1.74 4.17 6.00
CA THR A 133 -1.38 4.18 7.42
C THR A 133 -0.33 3.11 7.68
N VAL A 134 -0.57 1.88 7.21
CA VAL A 134 0.38 0.77 7.27
C VAL A 134 1.35 0.88 6.10
N SER A 135 2.64 0.71 6.39
CA SER A 135 3.68 0.64 5.36
C SER A 135 3.78 -0.79 4.81
N LEU A 136 3.63 -0.93 3.49
CA LEU A 136 3.74 -2.20 2.76
C LEU A 136 4.67 -2.07 1.55
N GLY A 137 5.49 -1.01 1.53
CA GLY A 137 6.31 -0.60 0.39
C GLY A 137 5.54 0.28 -0.60
N GLY A 138 5.98 1.52 -0.79
CA GLY A 138 5.81 2.27 -2.04
C GLY A 138 4.39 2.76 -2.41
N TYR A 139 3.34 2.42 -1.67
CA TYR A 139 1.96 2.84 -2.01
C TYR A 139 1.72 4.33 -1.77
N GLY A 140 2.15 4.88 -0.63
CA GLY A 140 2.03 6.30 -0.32
C GLY A 140 2.81 7.17 -1.32
N GLU A 141 3.99 6.71 -1.69
CA GLU A 141 4.86 7.31 -2.69
C GLU A 141 4.23 7.24 -4.07
N ALA A 142 3.72 6.09 -4.51
CA ALA A 142 3.06 5.97 -5.82
C ALA A 142 1.89 6.95 -5.97
N LEU A 143 1.10 7.13 -4.91
CA LEU A 143 -0.02 8.06 -4.89
C LEU A 143 0.47 9.52 -4.96
N LEU A 144 1.43 9.90 -4.12
CA LEU A 144 1.95 11.26 -4.08
C LEU A 144 2.68 11.64 -5.38
N LEU A 145 3.58 10.77 -5.86
CA LEU A 145 4.31 10.94 -7.11
C LEU A 145 3.34 10.99 -8.29
N GLY A 146 2.37 10.07 -8.34
CA GLY A 146 1.30 10.05 -9.34
C GLY A 146 0.51 11.35 -9.39
N ASN A 147 0.17 11.90 -8.22
CA ASN A 147 -0.58 13.15 -8.15
C ASN A 147 0.25 14.37 -8.59
N PHE A 148 1.55 14.41 -8.26
CA PHE A 148 2.47 15.41 -8.80
C PHE A 148 2.62 15.30 -10.32
N ILE A 149 2.70 14.09 -10.86
CA ILE A 149 2.75 13.83 -12.31
C ILE A 149 1.52 14.42 -12.99
N LEU A 150 0.31 14.19 -12.45
CA LEU A 150 -0.92 14.80 -12.98
C LEU A 150 -0.89 16.33 -12.89
N LEU A 151 -0.45 16.89 -11.76
CA LEU A 151 -0.34 18.34 -11.57
C LEU A 151 0.64 18.98 -12.57
N LEU A 152 1.81 18.39 -12.75
CA LEU A 152 2.81 18.84 -13.71
C LEU A 152 2.32 18.65 -15.15
N THR A 153 1.58 17.59 -15.46
CA THR A 153 0.92 17.41 -16.77
C THR A 153 0.00 18.59 -17.09
N VAL A 154 -0.84 19.01 -16.14
CA VAL A 154 -1.73 20.17 -16.34
C VAL A 154 -0.93 21.46 -16.55
N ARG A 155 0.16 21.68 -15.80
CA ARG A 155 1.02 22.85 -15.96
C ARG A 155 1.75 22.87 -17.30
N LEU A 156 2.35 21.76 -17.70
CA LEU A 156 3.04 21.59 -18.98
C LEU A 156 2.10 21.70 -20.18
N TRP A 157 0.86 21.21 -20.02
CA TRP A 157 -0.18 21.39 -21.00
C TRP A 157 -0.47 22.88 -21.26
N ARG A 158 -0.62 23.68 -20.20
CA ARG A 158 -0.85 25.13 -20.29
C ARG A 158 0.37 25.89 -20.80
N ARG A 159 1.56 25.62 -20.25
CA ARG A 159 2.81 26.30 -20.59
C ARG A 159 4.00 25.36 -20.40
N PHE A 160 4.74 25.13 -21.48
CA PHE A 160 5.96 24.34 -21.42
C PHE A 160 7.05 25.06 -20.60
N ARG A 161 7.63 24.34 -19.65
CA ARG A 161 8.78 24.74 -18.85
C ARG A 161 9.72 23.55 -18.71
N VAL A 162 11.00 23.78 -19.01
CA VAL A 162 12.03 22.72 -19.01
C VAL A 162 12.14 22.03 -17.65
N VAL A 163 12.18 22.80 -16.56
CA VAL A 163 12.28 22.26 -15.20
C VAL A 163 11.08 21.38 -14.86
N GLU A 164 9.87 21.79 -15.23
CA GLU A 164 8.66 21.00 -14.97
C GLU A 164 8.65 19.71 -15.80
N ALA A 165 9.14 19.72 -17.04
CA ALA A 165 9.26 18.53 -17.88
C ALA A 165 10.31 17.55 -17.35
N PHE A 166 11.46 18.07 -16.90
CA PHE A 166 12.50 17.28 -16.26
C PHE A 166 12.02 16.66 -14.94
N LEU A 167 11.37 17.44 -14.07
CA LEU A 167 10.79 16.95 -12.82
C LEU A 167 9.69 15.92 -13.08
N TRP A 168 8.84 16.15 -14.08
CA TRP A 168 7.80 15.18 -14.48
C TRP A 168 8.44 13.83 -14.84
N GLY A 169 9.51 13.85 -15.65
CA GLY A 169 10.28 12.67 -15.99
C GLY A 169 10.87 12.01 -14.75
N GLY A 170 11.57 12.78 -13.91
CA GLY A 170 12.19 12.31 -12.68
C GLY A 170 11.22 11.62 -11.74
N LEU A 171 10.03 12.18 -11.54
CA LEU A 171 8.99 11.58 -10.71
C LEU A 171 8.41 10.31 -11.34
N ALA A 172 8.26 10.25 -12.66
CA ALA A 172 7.82 9.05 -13.36
C ALA A 172 8.86 7.91 -13.23
N GLY A 173 10.14 8.21 -13.40
CA GLY A 173 11.22 7.24 -13.22
C GLY A 173 11.37 6.78 -11.77
N LEU A 174 11.34 7.72 -10.82
CA LEU A 174 11.36 7.41 -9.39
C LEU A 174 10.15 6.57 -8.98
N GLY A 175 8.97 6.91 -9.50
CA GLY A 175 7.74 6.18 -9.27
C GLY A 175 7.78 4.76 -9.84
N LEU A 176 8.36 4.57 -11.04
CA LEU A 176 8.59 3.24 -11.62
C LEU A 176 9.44 2.37 -10.70
N TRP A 177 10.54 2.92 -10.17
CA TRP A 177 11.41 2.19 -9.24
C TRP A 177 10.73 1.92 -7.90
N ALA A 178 10.10 2.93 -7.29
CA ALA A 178 9.47 2.81 -5.98
C ALA A 178 8.30 1.81 -6.01
N ASN A 179 7.34 2.01 -6.93
CA ASN A 179 6.20 1.12 -7.12
C ASN A 179 5.56 1.35 -8.49
N ALA A 180 5.57 0.30 -9.31
CA ALA A 180 5.05 0.29 -10.69
C ALA A 180 3.60 0.77 -10.82
N LEU A 181 2.81 0.73 -9.74
CA LEU A 181 1.46 1.30 -9.69
C LEU A 181 1.43 2.78 -10.11
N THR A 182 2.54 3.51 -9.97
CA THR A 182 2.68 4.90 -10.46
C THR A 182 2.44 5.01 -11.98
N MET A 183 2.69 3.94 -12.76
CA MET A 183 2.52 3.94 -14.21
C MET A 183 1.06 4.15 -14.65
N VAL A 184 0.11 3.87 -13.77
CA VAL A 184 -1.31 4.15 -13.97
C VAL A 184 -1.57 5.66 -14.20
N TYR A 185 -0.73 6.53 -13.65
CA TYR A 185 -0.80 7.98 -13.88
C TYR A 185 0.03 8.42 -15.09
N VAL A 186 1.18 7.80 -15.28
CA VAL A 186 2.17 8.16 -16.32
C VAL A 186 1.59 7.95 -17.72
N VAL A 187 0.98 6.79 -17.98
CA VAL A 187 0.43 6.45 -19.30
C VAL A 187 -0.60 7.47 -19.80
N PRO A 188 -1.70 7.76 -19.08
CA PRO A 188 -2.68 8.74 -19.54
C PRO A 188 -2.13 10.16 -19.57
N ALA A 189 -1.20 10.51 -18.67
CA ALA A 189 -0.51 11.80 -18.69
C ALA A 189 0.33 12.01 -19.96
N LEU A 190 1.09 11.00 -20.40
CA LEU A 190 1.84 11.03 -21.65
C LEU A 190 0.92 11.18 -22.85
N VAL A 191 -0.11 10.33 -22.94
CA VAL A 191 -1.10 10.38 -24.02
C VAL A 191 -1.76 11.76 -24.08
N PHE A 192 -2.11 12.33 -22.91
CA PHE A 192 -2.68 13.66 -22.83
C PHE A 192 -1.74 14.75 -23.37
N LEU A 193 -0.45 14.74 -22.99
CA LEU A 193 0.54 15.69 -23.50
C LEU A 193 0.79 15.55 -25.00
N ILE A 194 0.86 14.31 -25.51
CA ILE A 194 1.03 14.03 -26.95
C ILE A 194 -0.16 14.61 -27.72
N VAL A 195 -1.39 14.26 -27.34
CA VAL A 195 -2.60 14.68 -28.05
C VAL A 195 -2.74 16.20 -28.10
N HIS A 196 -2.39 16.90 -27.02
CA HIS A 196 -2.59 18.36 -26.92
C HIS A 196 -1.41 19.21 -27.43
N HIS A 197 -0.21 18.65 -27.62
CA HIS A 197 0.93 19.37 -28.22
C HIS A 197 1.32 18.85 -29.62
N ARG A 198 0.57 17.89 -30.20
CA ARG A 198 0.86 17.30 -31.53
C ARG A 198 1.02 18.29 -32.68
N GLN A 199 0.43 19.49 -32.58
CA GLN A 199 0.53 20.52 -33.61
C GLN A 199 1.87 21.28 -33.59
N ASN A 200 2.68 21.16 -32.54
CA ASN A 200 3.99 21.81 -32.42
C ASN A 200 5.07 20.78 -32.10
N ILE A 201 5.54 20.10 -33.15
CA ILE A 201 6.50 18.98 -33.07
C ILE A 201 7.80 19.41 -32.39
N HIS A 202 8.31 20.61 -32.63
CA HIS A 202 9.55 21.10 -32.01
C HIS A 202 9.42 21.26 -30.49
N LYS A 203 8.33 21.90 -30.04
CA LYS A 203 8.03 22.05 -28.61
C LYS A 203 7.82 20.68 -27.97
N MET A 204 7.10 19.80 -28.65
CA MET A 204 6.85 18.43 -28.22
C MET A 204 8.17 17.66 -28.07
N GLY A 205 9.04 17.67 -29.07
CA GLY A 205 10.36 17.02 -29.04
C GLY A 205 11.24 17.52 -27.89
N LYS A 206 11.33 18.85 -27.69
CA LYS A 206 12.04 19.42 -26.53
C LYS A 206 11.45 18.97 -25.20
N MET A 207 10.13 18.95 -25.08
CA MET A 207 9.47 18.49 -23.85
C MET A 207 9.77 17.02 -23.56
N PHE A 208 9.66 16.14 -24.57
CA PHE A 208 9.94 14.72 -24.41
C PHE A 208 11.43 14.41 -24.19
N LEU A 209 12.35 15.22 -24.72
CA LEU A 209 13.77 15.12 -24.38
C LEU A 209 13.98 15.32 -22.87
N TRP A 210 13.43 16.38 -22.29
CA TRP A 210 13.59 16.66 -20.86
C TRP A 210 12.84 15.67 -19.97
N ILE A 211 11.66 15.21 -20.39
CA ILE A 211 10.95 14.10 -19.74
C ILE A 211 11.81 12.83 -19.76
N GLY A 212 12.43 12.51 -20.90
CA GLY A 212 13.29 11.33 -21.04
C GLY A 212 14.52 11.40 -20.15
N LEU A 213 15.22 12.54 -20.14
CA LEU A 213 16.39 12.76 -19.29
C LEU A 213 16.04 12.68 -17.80
N GLY A 214 14.93 13.31 -17.40
CA GLY A 214 14.42 13.20 -16.04
C GLY A 214 14.07 11.76 -15.68
N GLY A 215 13.34 11.06 -16.56
CA GLY A 215 12.91 9.68 -16.37
C GLY A 215 14.08 8.71 -16.22
N PHE A 216 15.12 8.87 -17.03
CA PHE A 216 16.34 8.08 -16.93
C PHE A 216 17.02 8.26 -15.57
N LEU A 217 17.16 9.50 -15.10
CA LEU A 217 17.76 9.80 -13.79
C LEU A 217 16.88 9.33 -12.63
N GLY A 218 15.56 9.51 -12.72
CA GLY A 218 14.62 9.06 -11.69
C GLY A 218 14.60 7.54 -11.53
N ALA A 219 14.71 6.80 -12.64
CA ALA A 219 14.74 5.34 -12.63
C ALA A 219 16.17 4.78 -12.47
N PHE A 220 17.17 5.60 -12.13
CA PHE A 220 18.56 5.17 -11.99
C PHE A 220 18.77 3.91 -11.14
N PRO A 221 18.14 3.76 -9.95
CA PRO A 221 18.32 2.55 -9.14
C PRO A 221 17.82 1.28 -9.85
N TRP A 222 16.74 1.39 -10.63
CA TRP A 222 16.19 0.29 -11.41
C TRP A 222 17.15 -0.13 -12.53
N TRP A 223 17.70 0.83 -13.27
CA TRP A 223 18.70 0.58 -14.31
C TRP A 223 19.98 -0.05 -13.73
N TRP A 224 20.46 0.50 -12.62
CA TRP A 224 21.65 -0.01 -11.93
C TRP A 224 21.50 -1.48 -11.55
N TYR A 225 20.36 -1.85 -10.95
CA TYR A 225 20.11 -3.23 -10.57
C TYR A 225 20.00 -4.16 -11.78
N ALA A 226 19.29 -3.73 -12.84
CA ALA A 226 19.14 -4.50 -14.07
C ALA A 226 20.49 -4.83 -14.72
N LEU A 227 21.44 -3.90 -14.69
CA LEU A 227 22.79 -4.08 -15.21
C LEU A 227 23.63 -5.11 -14.42
N HIS A 228 23.35 -5.28 -13.12
CA HIS A 228 24.12 -6.18 -12.25
C HIS A 228 23.48 -7.56 -12.10
N HIS A 229 22.14 -7.65 -12.11
CA HIS A 229 21.38 -8.88 -11.81
C HIS A 229 20.60 -9.43 -13.01
N GLY A 230 20.58 -8.69 -14.12
CA GLY A 230 19.90 -9.09 -15.36
C GLY A 230 18.50 -8.51 -15.53
N TRP A 231 18.17 -8.21 -16.78
CA TRP A 231 16.92 -7.55 -17.17
C TRP A 231 15.70 -8.46 -17.11
N TYR A 232 15.87 -9.75 -17.44
CA TYR A 232 14.76 -10.68 -17.60
C TYR A 232 13.99 -10.89 -16.29
N GLN A 233 14.70 -11.22 -15.21
CA GLN A 233 14.09 -11.43 -13.89
C GLN A 233 13.40 -10.16 -13.39
N LEU A 234 14.04 -9.00 -13.55
CA LEU A 234 13.50 -7.72 -13.12
C LEU A 234 12.19 -7.37 -13.84
N VAL A 235 12.15 -7.55 -15.17
CA VAL A 235 10.93 -7.32 -15.95
C VAL A 235 9.86 -8.35 -15.60
N ALA A 236 10.23 -9.62 -15.43
CA ALA A 236 9.28 -10.67 -15.04
C ALA A 236 8.60 -10.33 -13.70
N GLU A 237 9.36 -9.93 -12.68
CA GLU A 237 8.83 -9.53 -11.38
C GLU A 237 7.96 -8.26 -11.47
N LEU A 238 8.38 -7.27 -12.26
CA LEU A 238 7.59 -6.06 -12.52
C LEU A 238 6.23 -6.36 -13.17
N THR A 239 6.16 -7.40 -14.00
CA THR A 239 4.92 -7.86 -14.65
C THR A 239 4.08 -8.79 -13.78
N GLY A 240 4.45 -8.97 -12.51
CA GLY A 240 3.64 -9.73 -11.55
C GLY A 240 3.90 -11.22 -11.57
N SER A 241 5.09 -11.69 -11.97
CA SER A 241 5.45 -13.12 -11.86
C SER A 241 5.25 -13.66 -10.45
N ALA A 242 5.39 -12.80 -9.43
CA ALA A 242 5.21 -13.16 -8.04
C ALA A 242 3.78 -13.52 -7.63
N VAL A 243 2.79 -13.01 -8.36
CA VAL A 243 1.37 -13.27 -8.10
C VAL A 243 0.73 -14.12 -9.20
N SER A 244 1.50 -14.51 -10.23
CA SER A 244 1.04 -15.31 -11.36
C SER A 244 0.92 -16.79 -11.00
N VAL A 245 -0.04 -17.12 -10.12
CA VAL A 245 -0.31 -18.49 -9.65
C VAL A 245 -1.39 -19.21 -10.45
N GLU A 246 -2.11 -18.50 -11.31
CA GLU A 246 -3.25 -19.04 -12.06
C GLU A 246 -2.79 -19.81 -13.31
N GLN A 247 -3.29 -21.05 -13.47
CA GLN A 247 -2.95 -21.93 -14.59
C GLN A 247 -3.99 -21.92 -15.71
N VAL A 248 -4.95 -20.99 -15.68
CA VAL A 248 -6.03 -20.91 -16.68
C VAL A 248 -5.61 -20.11 -17.91
N PRO A 249 -6.22 -20.37 -19.10
CA PRO A 249 -5.94 -19.61 -20.31
C PRO A 249 -6.18 -18.10 -20.12
N TRP A 250 -5.38 -17.27 -20.80
CA TRP A 250 -5.39 -15.80 -20.64
C TRP A 250 -6.78 -15.16 -20.75
N LEU A 251 -7.63 -15.64 -21.67
CA LEU A 251 -8.98 -15.10 -21.87
C LEU A 251 -9.90 -15.42 -20.68
N ALA A 252 -9.84 -16.66 -20.17
CA ALA A 252 -10.61 -17.08 -19.00
C ALA A 252 -10.12 -16.33 -17.75
N ARG A 253 -8.80 -16.18 -17.58
CA ARG A 253 -8.18 -15.38 -16.52
C ARG A 253 -8.70 -13.94 -16.53
N SER A 254 -8.67 -13.30 -17.70
CA SER A 254 -9.13 -11.92 -17.85
C SER A 254 -10.62 -11.77 -17.54
N GLY A 255 -11.44 -12.78 -17.90
CA GLY A 255 -12.84 -12.87 -17.50
C GLY A 255 -13.03 -12.94 -15.98
N LEU A 256 -12.23 -13.77 -15.29
CA LEU A 256 -12.24 -13.87 -13.83
C LEU A 256 -11.81 -12.55 -13.17
N HIS A 257 -10.75 -11.92 -13.67
CA HIS A 257 -10.31 -10.62 -13.17
C HIS A 257 -11.37 -9.53 -13.34
N LEU A 258 -12.14 -9.57 -14.43
CA LEU A 258 -13.28 -8.68 -14.60
C LEU A 258 -14.37 -8.94 -13.54
N VAL A 259 -14.66 -10.20 -13.24
CA VAL A 259 -15.58 -10.57 -12.15
C VAL A 259 -15.05 -10.07 -10.80
N TYR A 260 -13.76 -10.26 -10.50
CA TYR A 260 -13.14 -9.73 -9.28
C TYR A 260 -13.17 -8.22 -9.22
N PHE A 261 -12.92 -7.53 -10.32
CA PHE A 261 -13.07 -6.07 -10.39
C PHE A 261 -14.50 -5.63 -10.03
N VAL A 262 -15.52 -6.29 -10.60
CA VAL A 262 -16.92 -5.93 -10.35
C VAL A 262 -17.37 -6.27 -8.93
N LEU A 263 -17.07 -7.48 -8.45
CA LEU A 263 -17.58 -7.98 -7.17
C LEU A 263 -16.73 -7.54 -5.97
N LEU A 264 -15.42 -7.35 -6.15
CA LEU A 264 -14.48 -7.06 -5.07
C LEU A 264 -13.85 -5.67 -5.22
N GLY A 265 -13.50 -5.27 -6.44
CA GLY A 265 -12.85 -3.98 -6.73
C GLY A 265 -13.78 -2.78 -6.53
N ILE A 266 -14.93 -2.76 -7.20
CA ILE A 266 -15.91 -1.65 -7.11
C ILE A 266 -16.36 -1.42 -5.65
N PRO A 267 -16.76 -2.44 -4.88
CA PRO A 267 -17.09 -2.24 -3.48
C PRO A 267 -15.95 -1.64 -2.65
N VAL A 268 -14.70 -2.08 -2.85
CA VAL A 268 -13.56 -1.50 -2.13
C VAL A 268 -13.26 -0.07 -2.54
N ILE A 269 -13.35 0.28 -3.83
CA ILE A 269 -13.13 1.64 -4.34
C ILE A 269 -14.02 2.65 -3.61
N PHE A 270 -15.30 2.30 -3.42
CA PHE A 270 -16.28 3.14 -2.74
C PHE A 270 -16.35 2.91 -1.22
N GLY A 271 -15.51 2.03 -0.67
CA GLY A 271 -15.43 1.72 0.75
C GLY A 271 -16.59 0.89 1.31
N LEU A 272 -17.38 0.24 0.44
CA LEU A 272 -18.56 -0.54 0.84
C LEU A 272 -18.22 -1.79 1.66
N ARG A 273 -17.00 -2.30 1.52
CA ARG A 273 -16.45 -3.42 2.30
C ARG A 273 -15.01 -3.09 2.71
N PRO A 274 -14.47 -3.69 3.79
CA PRO A 274 -13.05 -3.58 4.08
C PRO A 274 -12.23 -4.42 3.09
N PRO A 275 -10.93 -4.12 2.88
CA PRO A 275 -10.03 -4.89 2.01
C PRO A 275 -9.96 -6.38 2.33
N TRP A 276 -10.00 -6.72 3.63
CA TRP A 276 -9.72 -8.06 4.15
C TRP A 276 -10.97 -8.96 4.31
N ALA A 277 -12.18 -8.42 4.14
CA ALA A 277 -13.42 -9.18 4.30
C ALA A 277 -14.48 -8.82 3.24
N VAL A 278 -15.55 -9.61 3.20
CA VAL A 278 -16.69 -9.44 2.27
C VAL A 278 -17.93 -8.84 2.94
N GLU A 279 -17.82 -8.45 4.21
CA GLU A 279 -18.89 -7.80 4.96
C GLU A 279 -19.14 -6.37 4.49
N TRP A 280 -20.40 -5.94 4.58
CA TRP A 280 -20.82 -4.59 4.22
C TRP A 280 -20.61 -3.62 5.38
N LEU A 281 -19.81 -2.57 5.15
CA LEU A 281 -19.57 -1.52 6.13
C LEU A 281 -20.73 -0.53 6.16
N ALA A 282 -21.04 -0.03 7.36
CA ALA A 282 -22.04 1.01 7.59
C ALA A 282 -23.35 0.76 6.82
N PHE A 283 -23.87 -0.46 6.89
CA PHE A 283 -24.95 -0.96 6.03
C PHE A 283 -26.13 0.01 5.82
N PRO A 284 -26.68 0.69 6.86
CA PRO A 284 -27.77 1.65 6.68
C PRO A 284 -27.40 2.89 5.84
N LEU A 285 -26.12 3.23 5.75
CA LEU A 285 -25.61 4.40 5.03
C LEU A 285 -25.28 4.13 3.56
N ILE A 286 -25.22 2.86 3.13
CA ILE A 286 -24.85 2.47 1.76
C ILE A 286 -25.70 3.20 0.69
N PRO A 287 -27.04 3.24 0.76
CA PRO A 287 -27.85 3.89 -0.27
C PRO A 287 -27.49 5.37 -0.45
N PHE A 288 -27.17 6.07 0.64
CA PHE A 288 -26.80 7.49 0.61
C PHE A 288 -25.42 7.71 0.02
N ALA A 289 -24.45 6.85 0.33
CA ALA A 289 -23.10 6.91 -0.23
C ALA A 289 -23.12 6.63 -1.73
N VAL A 290 -23.80 5.56 -2.16
CA VAL A 290 -23.93 5.16 -3.56
C VAL A 290 -24.69 6.23 -4.36
N ALA A 291 -25.80 6.74 -3.83
CA ALA A 291 -26.52 7.84 -4.46
C ALA A 291 -25.65 9.11 -4.53
N GLY A 292 -24.93 9.45 -3.47
CA GLY A 292 -24.03 10.61 -3.42
C GLY A 292 -22.95 10.55 -4.49
N TRP A 293 -22.23 9.44 -4.58
CA TRP A 293 -21.24 9.20 -5.63
C TRP A 293 -21.88 9.22 -7.02
N GLY A 294 -22.97 8.48 -7.22
CA GLY A 294 -23.67 8.40 -8.51
C GLY A 294 -24.14 9.77 -9.02
N ILE A 295 -24.78 10.57 -8.17
CA ILE A 295 -25.27 11.91 -8.50
C ILE A 295 -24.12 12.82 -8.93
N LEU A 296 -23.05 12.89 -8.13
CA LEU A 296 -21.95 13.83 -8.39
C LEU A 296 -21.09 13.41 -9.59
N LEU A 297 -20.81 12.12 -9.74
CA LEU A 297 -20.07 11.60 -10.89
C LEU A 297 -20.87 11.74 -12.19
N PHE A 298 -22.18 11.45 -12.16
CA PHE A 298 -23.06 11.67 -13.30
C PHE A 298 -23.14 13.15 -13.69
N ALA A 299 -23.23 14.05 -12.69
CA ALA A 299 -23.23 15.48 -12.92
C ALA A 299 -21.91 15.95 -13.58
N CYS A 300 -20.76 15.44 -13.13
CA CYS A 300 -19.46 15.69 -13.75
C CYS A 300 -19.42 15.20 -15.21
N ALA A 301 -19.88 13.97 -15.48
CA ALA A 301 -19.93 13.41 -16.82
C ALA A 301 -20.81 14.25 -17.77
N ARG A 302 -21.95 14.76 -17.28
CA ARG A 302 -22.82 15.67 -18.06
C ARG A 302 -22.14 17.01 -18.35
N LEU A 303 -21.39 17.55 -17.39
CA LEU A 303 -20.61 18.79 -17.58
C LEU A 303 -19.49 18.59 -18.60
N ALA A 304 -18.77 17.46 -18.55
CA ALA A 304 -17.70 17.11 -19.49
C ALA A 304 -18.18 16.99 -20.95
N ARG A 305 -19.48 16.76 -21.18
CA ARG A 305 -20.09 16.80 -22.54
C ARG A 305 -20.36 18.22 -23.04
N ARG A 306 -20.43 19.21 -22.15
CA ARG A 306 -20.87 20.59 -22.46
C ARG A 306 -19.76 21.63 -22.32
N GLN A 307 -18.78 21.40 -21.46
CA GLN A 307 -17.72 22.35 -21.12
C GLN A 307 -16.35 21.78 -21.47
N THR A 308 -15.63 22.46 -22.36
CA THR A 308 -14.35 21.99 -22.90
C THR A 308 -13.25 21.85 -21.83
N GLU A 309 -13.17 22.77 -20.88
CA GLU A 309 -12.15 22.70 -19.83
C GLU A 309 -12.39 21.52 -18.87
N VAL A 310 -13.65 21.33 -18.46
CA VAL A 310 -14.05 20.15 -17.65
C VAL A 310 -13.82 18.86 -18.44
N GLN A 311 -14.08 18.85 -19.75
CA GLN A 311 -13.86 17.70 -20.61
C GLN A 311 -12.42 17.22 -20.61
N LYS A 312 -11.44 18.14 -20.68
CA LYS A 312 -10.02 17.79 -20.71
C LYS A 312 -9.57 17.16 -19.39
N GLY A 313 -9.92 17.79 -18.27
CA GLY A 313 -9.65 17.23 -16.93
C GLY A 313 -10.33 15.87 -16.73
N TYR A 314 -11.60 15.75 -17.12
CA TYR A 314 -12.36 14.51 -17.07
C TYR A 314 -11.69 13.38 -17.88
N ARG A 315 -11.21 13.66 -19.10
CA ARG A 315 -10.51 12.67 -19.95
C ARG A 315 -9.18 12.21 -19.35
N LEU A 316 -8.40 13.12 -18.76
CA LEU A 316 -7.15 12.76 -18.09
C LEU A 316 -7.42 11.85 -16.90
N LEU A 317 -8.36 12.24 -16.03
CA LEU A 317 -8.75 11.46 -14.85
C LEU A 317 -9.39 10.11 -15.22
N LEU A 318 -10.22 10.08 -16.27
CA LEU A 318 -10.78 8.83 -16.80
C LEU A 318 -9.67 7.93 -17.37
N GLY A 319 -8.65 8.51 -18.00
CA GLY A 319 -7.47 7.79 -18.48
C GLY A 319 -6.77 7.01 -17.37
N VAL A 320 -6.62 7.61 -16.18
CA VAL A 320 -6.09 6.91 -14.98
C VAL A 320 -6.95 5.69 -14.65
N GLY A 321 -8.29 5.86 -14.66
CA GLY A 321 -9.23 4.77 -14.46
C GLY A 321 -9.10 3.65 -15.49
N VAL A 322 -9.07 4.00 -16.77
CA VAL A 322 -8.96 3.04 -17.87
C VAL A 322 -7.62 2.29 -17.82
N THR A 323 -6.50 3.00 -17.64
CA THR A 323 -5.18 2.37 -17.54
C THR A 323 -5.12 1.38 -16.38
N LEU A 324 -5.67 1.74 -15.22
CA LEU A 324 -5.74 0.85 -14.06
C LEU A 324 -6.56 -0.40 -14.35
N ILE A 325 -7.79 -0.24 -14.87
CA ILE A 325 -8.69 -1.35 -15.13
C ILE A 325 -8.11 -2.29 -16.18
N VAL A 326 -7.53 -1.75 -17.26
CA VAL A 326 -6.83 -2.54 -18.28
C VAL A 326 -5.66 -3.31 -17.65
N GLY A 327 -4.84 -2.66 -16.83
CA GLY A 327 -3.75 -3.31 -16.10
C GLY A 327 -4.27 -4.44 -15.22
N PHE A 328 -5.29 -4.19 -14.40
CA PHE A 328 -5.86 -5.17 -13.50
C PHE A 328 -6.47 -6.37 -14.25
N VAL A 329 -7.30 -6.12 -15.27
CA VAL A 329 -8.01 -7.17 -16.00
C VAL A 329 -7.05 -8.06 -16.80
N PHE A 330 -6.06 -7.49 -17.48
CA PHE A 330 -5.25 -8.23 -18.45
C PHE A 330 -3.89 -8.74 -17.94
N THR A 331 -3.51 -8.40 -16.70
CA THR A 331 -2.24 -8.84 -16.08
C THR A 331 -2.47 -9.74 -14.87
N ALA A 332 -1.40 -10.33 -14.31
CA ALA A 332 -1.47 -11.18 -13.12
C ALA A 332 -1.93 -10.44 -11.85
N PHE A 333 -1.90 -9.12 -11.83
CA PHE A 333 -2.34 -8.33 -10.67
C PHE A 333 -3.86 -8.43 -10.41
N GLY A 334 -4.64 -8.88 -11.40
CA GLY A 334 -6.08 -9.05 -11.29
C GLY A 334 -6.54 -10.12 -10.30
N VAL A 335 -5.63 -11.02 -9.88
CA VAL A 335 -5.91 -12.08 -8.89
C VAL A 335 -6.11 -11.52 -7.48
N ASP A 336 -5.67 -10.30 -7.21
CA ASP A 336 -5.63 -9.73 -5.87
C ASP A 336 -7.01 -9.21 -5.42
N PRO A 337 -7.61 -9.77 -4.34
CA PRO A 337 -8.93 -9.38 -3.86
C PRO A 337 -8.91 -8.21 -2.88
N SER A 338 -7.72 -7.77 -2.42
CA SER A 338 -7.58 -6.77 -1.35
C SER A 338 -8.01 -5.37 -1.81
N GLY A 339 -7.84 -5.10 -3.11
CA GLY A 339 -8.14 -3.83 -3.73
C GLY A 339 -7.11 -2.71 -3.48
N ARG A 340 -5.90 -3.08 -3.02
CA ARG A 340 -4.74 -2.19 -2.94
C ARG A 340 -4.32 -1.58 -4.28
N TYR A 341 -4.60 -2.25 -5.40
CA TYR A 341 -4.33 -1.71 -6.72
C TYR A 341 -5.32 -0.63 -7.16
N PHE A 342 -6.44 -0.45 -6.45
CA PHE A 342 -7.45 0.56 -6.79
C PHE A 342 -7.25 1.92 -6.11
N LEU A 343 -6.26 2.04 -5.21
CA LEU A 343 -5.93 3.30 -4.52
C LEU A 343 -5.76 4.50 -5.48
N PRO A 344 -5.17 4.34 -6.69
CA PRO A 344 -5.04 5.45 -7.63
C PRO A 344 -6.34 6.10 -8.10
N LEU A 345 -7.49 5.42 -7.92
CA LEU A 345 -8.80 5.96 -8.30
C LEU A 345 -9.37 6.96 -7.29
N ALA A 346 -8.83 7.00 -6.06
CA ALA A 346 -9.35 7.88 -5.01
C ALA A 346 -9.31 9.36 -5.41
N VAL A 347 -8.18 9.83 -5.96
CA VAL A 347 -8.01 11.23 -6.40
C VAL A 347 -8.87 11.56 -7.63
N PRO A 348 -8.86 10.78 -8.73
CA PRO A 348 -9.78 10.97 -9.84
C PRO A 348 -11.25 11.06 -9.43
N LEU A 349 -11.72 10.13 -8.59
CA LEU A 349 -13.11 10.10 -8.14
C LEU A 349 -13.44 11.33 -7.30
N ALA A 350 -12.59 11.68 -6.33
CA ALA A 350 -12.79 12.87 -5.49
C ALA A 350 -12.84 14.16 -6.32
N LEU A 351 -11.95 14.32 -7.30
CA LEU A 351 -11.93 15.49 -8.20
C LEU A 351 -13.15 15.55 -9.12
N MET A 352 -13.58 14.40 -9.68
CA MET A 352 -14.80 14.33 -10.49
C MET A 352 -16.04 14.67 -9.65
N ALA A 353 -16.18 14.10 -8.46
CA ALA A 353 -17.29 14.39 -7.55
C ALA A 353 -17.30 15.86 -7.10
N ALA A 354 -16.13 16.41 -6.75
CA ALA A 354 -15.97 17.83 -6.40
C ALA A 354 -16.34 18.76 -7.57
N THR A 355 -15.98 18.40 -8.80
CA THR A 355 -16.35 19.15 -10.01
C THR A 355 -17.86 19.10 -10.24
N GLY A 356 -18.48 17.93 -10.08
CA GLY A 356 -19.94 17.76 -10.11
C GLY A 356 -20.64 18.60 -9.05
N ALA A 357 -20.11 18.64 -7.82
CA ALA A 357 -20.65 19.47 -6.75
C ALA A 357 -20.50 20.98 -7.04
N CYS A 358 -19.37 21.43 -7.59
CA CYS A 358 -19.13 22.85 -7.82
C CYS A 358 -19.93 23.42 -8.99
N TYR A 359 -19.99 22.72 -10.13
CA TYR A 359 -20.43 23.30 -11.39
C TYR A 359 -21.76 22.78 -11.91
N SER A 360 -22.36 21.78 -11.28
CA SER A 360 -23.66 21.27 -11.72
C SER A 360 -24.80 22.26 -11.40
N GLN A 361 -25.88 22.13 -12.15
CA GLN A 361 -27.13 22.86 -11.91
C GLN A 361 -28.00 22.21 -10.81
N LEU A 362 -27.45 21.25 -10.06
CA LEU A 362 -28.17 20.59 -8.98
C LEU A 362 -28.47 21.58 -7.83
N PRO A 363 -29.62 21.45 -7.17
CA PRO A 363 -29.94 22.31 -6.04
C PRO A 363 -28.91 22.13 -4.91
N ARG A 364 -28.63 23.19 -4.15
CA ARG A 364 -27.58 23.21 -3.11
C ARG A 364 -27.79 22.11 -2.06
N TRP A 365 -29.05 21.87 -1.67
CA TRP A 365 -29.38 20.83 -0.69
C TRP A 365 -28.99 19.43 -1.18
N LEU A 366 -29.24 19.11 -2.46
CA LEU A 366 -28.94 17.77 -3.01
C LEU A 366 -27.43 17.53 -3.10
N ARG A 367 -26.67 18.55 -3.50
CA ARG A 367 -25.20 18.46 -3.50
C ARG A 367 -24.63 18.30 -2.10
N SER A 368 -25.18 19.04 -1.14
CA SER A 368 -24.76 18.96 0.26
C SER A 368 -25.12 17.59 0.85
N ALA A 369 -26.33 17.09 0.59
CA ALA A 369 -26.77 15.75 1.00
C ALA A 369 -25.91 14.64 0.37
N ALA A 370 -25.55 14.77 -0.92
CA ALA A 370 -24.65 13.83 -1.58
C ALA A 370 -23.25 13.80 -0.95
N LEU A 371 -22.65 14.97 -0.69
CA LEU A 371 -21.36 15.07 -0.02
C LEU A 371 -21.42 14.52 1.42
N MET A 372 -22.47 14.88 2.17
CA MET A 372 -22.68 14.38 3.53
C MET A 372 -22.88 12.86 3.56
N GLY A 373 -23.63 12.29 2.60
CA GLY A 373 -23.80 10.85 2.46
C GLY A 373 -22.46 10.12 2.29
N ILE A 374 -21.58 10.66 1.43
CA ILE A 374 -20.23 10.11 1.22
C ILE A 374 -19.36 10.26 2.47
N VAL A 375 -19.29 11.45 3.06
CA VAL A 375 -18.44 11.72 4.22
C VAL A 375 -18.90 10.93 5.45
N SER A 376 -20.20 10.93 5.76
CA SER A 376 -20.75 10.16 6.88
C SER A 376 -20.50 8.68 6.71
N PHE A 377 -20.64 8.14 5.50
CA PHE A 377 -20.33 6.74 5.22
C PHE A 377 -18.85 6.42 5.45
N GLN A 378 -17.93 7.25 4.93
CA GLN A 378 -16.49 7.05 5.15
C GLN A 378 -16.11 7.14 6.63
N VAL A 379 -16.64 8.12 7.37
CA VAL A 379 -16.40 8.25 8.81
C VAL A 379 -16.89 7.02 9.56
N VAL A 380 -18.16 6.62 9.37
CA VAL A 380 -18.74 5.46 10.08
C VAL A 380 -18.03 4.17 9.69
N GLY A 381 -17.70 3.97 8.41
CA GLY A 381 -16.96 2.78 7.96
C GLY A 381 -15.59 2.65 8.61
N ASN A 382 -14.85 3.77 8.74
CA ASN A 382 -13.56 3.74 9.44
C ASN A 382 -13.71 3.64 10.96
N LEU A 383 -14.75 4.22 11.58
CA LEU A 383 -15.02 4.02 13.01
C LEU A 383 -15.37 2.55 13.29
N GLN A 384 -16.23 1.95 12.47
CA GLN A 384 -16.63 0.55 12.59
C GLN A 384 -15.41 -0.37 12.57
N THR A 385 -14.47 -0.19 11.63
CA THR A 385 -13.26 -1.02 11.55
C THR A 385 -12.19 -0.63 12.57
N GLY A 386 -12.04 0.66 12.87
CA GLY A 386 -11.03 1.18 13.81
C GLY A 386 -11.35 1.00 15.28
N LEU A 387 -12.60 0.68 15.62
CA LEU A 387 -13.03 0.33 16.99
C LEU A 387 -13.26 -1.17 17.19
N THR A 388 -13.13 -1.99 16.14
CA THR A 388 -13.33 -3.45 16.22
C THR A 388 -11.98 -4.15 16.17
N TYR A 389 -11.63 -4.90 17.22
CA TYR A 389 -10.43 -5.72 17.28
C TYR A 389 -10.70 -6.98 18.11
N PRO A 390 -10.40 -8.20 17.62
CA PRO A 390 -9.85 -8.52 16.30
C PRO A 390 -10.86 -8.36 15.14
N PRO A 391 -10.40 -8.19 13.87
CA PRO A 391 -9.00 -8.17 13.46
C PRO A 391 -8.35 -6.77 13.44
N GLY A 392 -9.12 -5.69 13.63
CA GLY A 392 -8.64 -4.33 13.42
C GLY A 392 -8.47 -3.97 11.93
N LEU A 393 -7.75 -2.88 11.65
CA LEU A 393 -7.36 -2.51 10.29
C LEU A 393 -6.17 -3.37 9.84
N THR A 394 -6.46 -4.52 9.23
CA THR A 394 -5.46 -5.50 8.82
C THR A 394 -5.31 -5.63 7.30
N THR A 395 -4.14 -6.02 6.84
CA THR A 395 -3.89 -6.41 5.44
C THR A 395 -4.15 -7.89 5.19
N GLN A 396 -4.44 -8.66 6.25
CA GLN A 396 -4.56 -10.10 6.23
C GLN A 396 -6.01 -10.56 6.05
N PHE A 397 -6.24 -11.45 5.09
CA PHE A 397 -7.56 -12.00 4.76
C PHE A 397 -7.69 -13.50 5.04
N HIS A 398 -6.60 -14.21 5.33
CA HIS A 398 -6.64 -15.59 5.79
C HIS A 398 -6.65 -15.63 7.31
N ALA A 399 -7.57 -16.40 7.89
CA ALA A 399 -7.70 -16.52 9.35
C ALA A 399 -6.39 -16.97 10.03
N SER A 400 -5.62 -17.87 9.41
CA SER A 400 -4.33 -18.34 9.95
C SER A 400 -3.22 -17.27 9.93
N THR A 401 -3.44 -16.13 9.28
CA THR A 401 -2.49 -15.02 9.19
C THR A 401 -2.91 -13.80 10.02
N ILE A 402 -4.09 -13.85 10.64
CA ILE A 402 -4.55 -12.85 11.60
C ILE A 402 -4.04 -13.29 12.96
N ILE A 403 -3.07 -12.55 13.50
CA ILE A 403 -2.38 -12.85 14.76
C ILE A 403 -2.66 -11.74 15.76
N GLU A 404 -2.94 -12.13 17.00
CA GLU A 404 -3.14 -11.18 18.09
C GLU A 404 -1.82 -10.65 18.66
N HIS A 405 -1.40 -9.50 18.13
CA HIS A 405 -0.15 -8.84 18.50
C HIS A 405 -0.12 -8.21 19.91
N ARG A 406 -1.21 -8.29 20.68
CA ARG A 406 -1.23 -7.84 22.08
C ARG A 406 -0.33 -8.67 22.98
N TYR A 407 0.00 -9.89 22.58
CA TYR A 407 0.86 -10.80 23.33
C TYR A 407 2.32 -10.78 22.88
N ASP A 408 2.71 -9.91 21.93
CA ASP A 408 4.08 -9.83 21.41
C ASP A 408 5.11 -9.55 22.51
N GLU A 409 4.78 -8.65 23.45
CA GLU A 409 5.67 -8.31 24.56
C GLU A 409 5.84 -9.49 25.53
N GLU A 410 4.75 -10.21 25.84
CA GLU A 410 4.79 -11.41 26.67
C GLU A 410 5.62 -12.52 26.01
N LEU A 411 5.44 -12.73 24.69
CA LEU A 411 6.24 -13.66 23.89
C LEU A 411 7.73 -13.30 23.93
N ILE A 412 8.07 -12.04 23.69
CA ILE A 412 9.46 -11.56 23.68
C ILE A 412 10.09 -11.77 25.06
N GLN A 413 9.39 -11.42 26.14
CA GLN A 413 9.91 -11.58 27.49
C GLN A 413 10.10 -13.06 27.84
N PHE A 414 9.13 -13.91 27.52
CA PHE A 414 9.22 -15.35 27.74
C PHE A 414 10.43 -15.97 27.03
N LEU A 415 10.63 -15.65 25.74
CA LEU A 415 11.75 -16.18 24.97
C LEU A 415 13.10 -15.72 25.54
N LYS A 416 13.20 -14.45 25.98
CA LYS A 416 14.40 -13.94 26.65
C LYS A 416 14.66 -14.66 27.98
N ASP A 417 13.63 -14.87 28.80
CA ASP A 417 13.75 -15.53 30.10
C ASP A 417 14.16 -17.00 29.98
N GLN A 418 13.71 -17.69 28.92
CA GLN A 418 14.12 -19.07 28.62
C GLN A 418 15.45 -19.16 27.87
N GLY A 419 16.03 -18.03 27.44
CA GLY A 419 17.26 -18.00 26.62
C GLY A 419 17.07 -18.49 25.19
N GLU A 420 15.83 -18.55 24.70
CA GLU A 420 15.44 -19.03 23.38
C GLU A 420 15.52 -17.90 22.35
N THR A 421 16.74 -17.55 21.96
CA THR A 421 17.02 -16.38 21.13
C THR A 421 17.02 -16.65 19.64
N ARG A 422 17.03 -17.93 19.23
CA ARG A 422 17.12 -18.35 17.83
C ARG A 422 16.10 -19.45 17.57
N GLY A 423 15.57 -19.52 16.36
CA GLY A 423 14.59 -20.57 16.06
C GLY A 423 13.92 -20.48 14.70
N TYR A 424 12.82 -21.21 14.58
CA TYR A 424 12.04 -21.34 13.37
C TYR A 424 10.59 -20.92 13.61
N THR A 425 10.06 -20.12 12.71
CA THR A 425 8.64 -19.74 12.71
C THR A 425 8.16 -19.52 11.28
N HIS A 426 6.99 -18.93 11.07
CA HIS A 426 6.49 -18.54 9.77
C HIS A 426 6.60 -17.02 9.54
N TYR A 427 6.38 -16.59 8.30
CA TYR A 427 6.52 -15.20 7.84
C TYR A 427 5.94 -14.16 8.79
N TRP A 428 4.67 -14.36 9.17
CA TRP A 428 3.88 -13.40 9.96
C TRP A 428 4.36 -13.18 11.40
N VAL A 429 5.25 -14.02 11.93
CA VAL A 429 5.83 -13.87 13.29
C VAL A 429 7.30 -13.48 13.24
N ALA A 430 8.05 -13.99 12.26
CA ALA A 430 9.50 -13.84 12.16
C ALA A 430 9.96 -12.37 12.23
N TYR A 431 9.42 -11.53 11.34
CA TYR A 431 9.89 -10.15 11.19
C TYR A 431 9.36 -9.18 12.26
N PRO A 432 8.09 -9.25 12.71
CA PRO A 432 7.64 -8.46 13.85
C PRO A 432 8.47 -8.74 15.10
N LEU A 433 8.72 -10.01 15.40
CA LEU A 433 9.53 -10.44 16.53
C LEU A 433 10.97 -9.90 16.45
N ALA A 434 11.60 -9.99 15.27
CA ALA A 434 12.94 -9.44 15.05
C ALA A 434 12.97 -7.90 15.21
N PHE A 435 11.98 -7.19 14.66
CA PHE A 435 11.91 -5.73 14.77
C PHE A 435 11.74 -5.27 16.23
N GLN A 436 10.71 -5.78 16.91
CA GLN A 436 10.34 -5.41 18.28
C GLN A 436 11.40 -5.83 19.31
N SER A 437 12.08 -6.95 19.08
CA SER A 437 13.17 -7.40 19.95
C SER A 437 14.51 -6.69 19.68
N SER A 438 14.56 -5.72 18.75
CA SER A 438 15.81 -5.10 18.30
C SER A 438 16.84 -6.14 17.83
N GLU A 439 16.37 -7.16 17.09
CA GLU A 439 17.14 -8.28 16.56
C GLU A 439 17.85 -9.15 17.61
N SER A 440 17.46 -9.04 18.88
CA SER A 440 17.92 -9.96 19.93
C SER A 440 17.31 -11.35 19.79
N LEU A 441 16.07 -11.44 19.26
CA LEU A 441 15.38 -12.70 18.96
C LEU A 441 15.26 -12.85 17.43
N LEU A 442 15.91 -13.88 16.88
CA LEU A 442 15.95 -14.12 15.43
C LEU A 442 15.34 -15.49 15.12
N PHE A 443 14.11 -15.47 14.61
CA PHE A 443 13.42 -16.66 14.14
C PHE A 443 13.23 -16.55 12.64
N VAL A 444 13.66 -17.56 11.90
CA VAL A 444 13.58 -17.54 10.43
C VAL A 444 12.27 -18.14 9.92
N PRO A 445 11.68 -17.60 8.84
CA PRO A 445 10.39 -18.02 8.31
C PRO A 445 10.50 -19.33 7.51
N ARG A 446 10.73 -20.45 8.21
CA ARG A 446 10.89 -21.80 7.65
C ARG A 446 9.68 -22.70 7.88
N LEU A 447 8.64 -22.20 8.54
CA LEU A 447 7.40 -22.93 8.80
C LEU A 447 6.26 -22.44 7.89
N PRO A 448 5.37 -23.33 7.42
CA PRO A 448 4.19 -22.94 6.67
C PRO A 448 3.12 -22.32 7.59
N TYR A 449 2.39 -21.33 7.07
CA TYR A 449 1.23 -20.75 7.78
C TYR A 449 -0.11 -21.06 7.07
N HIS A 450 -0.06 -21.74 5.91
CA HIS A 450 -1.26 -22.24 5.25
C HIS A 450 -1.72 -23.55 5.90
N THR A 451 -3.04 -23.76 5.93
CA THR A 451 -3.65 -24.95 6.55
C THR A 451 -3.38 -26.25 5.76
N ASP A 452 -3.04 -26.13 4.48
CA ASP A 452 -2.58 -27.24 3.62
C ASP A 452 -1.05 -27.49 3.74
N LEU A 453 -0.38 -26.79 4.66
CA LEU A 453 1.06 -26.84 4.90
C LEU A 453 1.92 -26.45 3.68
N ARG A 454 1.35 -25.69 2.74
CA ARG A 454 2.14 -25.08 1.67
C ARG A 454 3.19 -24.14 2.26
N TYR A 455 4.42 -24.31 1.79
CA TYR A 455 5.56 -23.46 2.12
C TYR A 455 6.13 -22.82 0.86
N THR A 456 6.70 -21.62 0.99
CA THR A 456 7.49 -20.98 -0.07
C THR A 456 8.77 -20.39 0.51
N SER A 457 9.90 -20.66 -0.14
CA SER A 457 11.18 -20.03 0.22
C SER A 457 11.17 -18.50 0.11
N ARG A 458 10.21 -17.92 -0.63
CA ARG A 458 10.07 -16.46 -0.81
C ARG A 458 9.67 -15.72 0.45
N ASP A 459 9.13 -16.41 1.44
CA ASP A 459 8.81 -15.82 2.74
C ASP A 459 10.08 -15.41 3.49
N ASN A 460 11.22 -16.02 3.17
CA ASN A 460 12.50 -15.56 3.66
C ASN A 460 12.98 -14.32 2.90
N ARG A 461 12.73 -13.16 3.48
CA ARG A 461 13.12 -11.85 2.96
C ARG A 461 14.57 -11.49 3.27
N TYR A 462 15.15 -12.02 4.34
CA TYR A 462 16.46 -11.58 4.84
C TYR A 462 17.35 -12.77 5.22
N ALA A 463 18.11 -13.25 4.22
CA ALA A 463 18.98 -14.41 4.32
C ALA A 463 20.04 -14.39 5.43
N PRO A 464 20.62 -13.24 5.86
CA PRO A 464 21.62 -13.25 6.93
C PRO A 464 21.13 -13.84 8.26
N TYR A 465 19.82 -13.84 8.53
CA TYR A 465 19.29 -14.48 9.74
C TYR A 465 19.41 -16.01 9.72
N ASP A 466 19.40 -16.64 8.54
CA ASP A 466 19.56 -18.10 8.42
C ASP A 466 20.91 -18.55 8.97
N ASP A 467 21.98 -17.83 8.68
CA ASP A 467 23.33 -18.21 9.10
C ASP A 467 23.46 -18.14 10.63
N LEU A 468 22.84 -17.12 11.25
CA LEU A 468 22.80 -16.96 12.70
C LEU A 468 21.99 -18.08 13.38
N VAL A 469 20.84 -18.45 12.82
CA VAL A 469 20.02 -19.56 13.35
C VAL A 469 20.72 -20.90 13.12
N LYS A 470 21.36 -21.12 11.96
CA LYS A 470 22.14 -22.33 11.66
C LYS A 470 23.32 -22.49 12.60
N SER A 471 24.01 -21.41 12.98
CA SER A 471 25.12 -21.46 13.95
C SER A 471 24.69 -21.64 15.41
N SER A 472 23.39 -21.48 15.71
CA SER A 472 22.90 -21.61 17.09
C SER A 472 22.90 -23.07 17.56
N LEU A 473 23.33 -23.30 18.80
CA LEU A 473 23.26 -24.60 19.47
C LEU A 473 21.85 -24.97 19.94
N ARG A 474 21.00 -23.95 20.18
CA ARG A 474 19.62 -24.11 20.65
C ARG A 474 18.66 -23.41 19.69
N VAL A 475 17.51 -24.04 19.48
CA VAL A 475 16.44 -23.50 18.65
C VAL A 475 15.10 -23.74 19.33
N ALA A 476 14.20 -22.78 19.20
CA ALA A 476 12.79 -22.94 19.52
C ALA A 476 11.94 -22.89 18.23
N TYR A 477 10.74 -23.44 18.31
CA TYR A 477 9.74 -23.36 17.24
C TYR A 477 8.55 -22.54 17.71
N ILE A 478 8.04 -21.66 16.85
CA ILE A 478 6.82 -20.89 17.11
C ILE A 478 5.86 -21.08 15.95
N THR A 479 4.67 -21.58 16.25
CA THR A 479 3.55 -21.68 15.30
C THR A 479 2.40 -20.77 15.76
N THR A 480 1.47 -20.50 14.86
CA THR A 480 0.20 -19.84 15.20
C THR A 480 -0.94 -20.50 14.44
N ASN A 481 -2.09 -20.68 15.11
CA ASN A 481 -3.36 -21.05 14.49
C ASN A 481 -3.29 -22.22 13.47
N ASN A 482 -2.40 -23.20 13.67
CA ASN A 482 -2.17 -24.30 12.72
C ASN A 482 -1.97 -25.68 13.41
N PRO A 483 -3.07 -26.32 13.87
CA PRO A 483 -2.99 -27.62 14.57
C PRO A 483 -2.45 -28.78 13.73
N ALA A 484 -2.41 -28.65 12.41
CA ALA A 484 -1.82 -29.66 11.52
C ALA A 484 -0.29 -29.56 11.54
N LEU A 485 0.24 -28.35 11.52
CA LEU A 485 1.68 -28.10 11.67
C LEU A 485 2.17 -28.52 13.05
N ASP A 486 1.43 -28.17 14.11
CA ASP A 486 1.78 -28.54 15.49
C ASP A 486 1.96 -30.05 15.64
N ARG A 487 1.01 -30.82 15.12
CA ARG A 487 1.09 -32.30 15.11
C ARG A 487 2.30 -32.82 14.35
N LEU A 488 2.58 -32.25 13.18
CA LEU A 488 3.73 -32.66 12.38
C LEU A 488 5.06 -32.38 13.11
N ILE A 489 5.15 -31.25 13.81
CA ILE A 489 6.31 -30.91 14.65
C ILE A 489 6.44 -31.89 15.82
N THR A 490 5.37 -32.14 16.57
CA THR A 490 5.41 -33.06 17.73
C THR A 490 5.71 -34.50 17.31
N ASP A 491 5.11 -34.98 16.23
CA ASP A 491 5.36 -36.33 15.69
C ASP A 491 6.81 -36.46 15.21
N GLY A 492 7.33 -35.41 14.58
CA GLY A 492 8.73 -35.31 14.19
C GLY A 492 9.68 -35.37 15.39
N PHE A 493 9.42 -34.58 16.43
CA PHE A 493 10.22 -34.60 17.66
C PHE A 493 10.24 -35.98 18.33
N GLN A 494 9.08 -36.66 18.40
CA GLN A 494 9.00 -38.02 18.92
C GLN A 494 9.81 -39.01 18.07
N ARG A 495 9.72 -38.92 16.74
CA ARG A 495 10.49 -39.76 15.80
C ARG A 495 12.00 -39.63 16.00
N PHE A 496 12.48 -38.44 16.32
CA PHE A 496 13.91 -38.17 16.58
C PHE A 496 14.32 -38.31 18.05
N GLY A 497 13.41 -38.71 18.95
CA GLY A 497 13.71 -38.85 20.38
C GLY A 497 14.06 -37.53 21.07
N ILE A 498 13.55 -36.40 20.56
CA ILE A 498 13.76 -35.06 21.11
C ILE A 498 12.82 -34.88 22.30
N THR A 499 13.30 -34.33 23.41
CA THR A 499 12.43 -33.87 24.50
C THR A 499 12.30 -32.36 24.41
N TRP A 500 11.13 -31.82 24.72
CA TRP A 500 10.84 -30.39 24.63
C TRP A 500 9.83 -29.99 25.71
N LYS A 501 9.61 -28.68 25.83
CA LYS A 501 8.52 -28.08 26.60
C LYS A 501 7.64 -27.25 25.68
N GLU A 502 6.39 -27.07 26.08
CA GLU A 502 5.40 -26.28 25.34
C GLU A 502 4.89 -25.13 26.20
N LYS A 503 4.60 -24.01 25.54
CA LYS A 503 3.94 -22.85 26.15
C LYS A 503 3.03 -22.21 25.12
N ILE A 504 1.82 -21.85 25.53
CA ILE A 504 0.89 -21.07 24.73
C ILE A 504 0.81 -19.66 25.33
N ILE A 505 0.96 -18.65 24.48
CA ILE A 505 0.84 -17.22 24.80
C ILE A 505 -0.04 -16.60 23.71
N GLY A 506 -1.31 -16.34 24.01
CA GLY A 506 -2.28 -15.93 22.99
C GLY A 506 -2.36 -16.93 21.83
N ASP A 507 -2.12 -16.44 20.61
CA ASP A 507 -2.10 -17.26 19.39
C ASP A 507 -0.76 -18.01 19.17
N TYR A 508 0.27 -17.70 19.97
CA TYR A 508 1.60 -18.29 19.83
C TYR A 508 1.69 -19.62 20.54
N HIS A 509 1.97 -20.69 19.79
CA HIS A 509 2.33 -21.99 20.34
C HIS A 509 3.84 -22.20 20.20
N ILE A 510 4.52 -22.29 21.34
CA ILE A 510 5.97 -22.23 21.45
C ILE A 510 6.49 -23.60 21.92
N PHE A 511 7.32 -24.24 21.11
CA PHE A 511 8.08 -25.43 21.47
C PHE A 511 9.51 -25.01 21.78
N TYR A 512 9.94 -25.21 23.02
CA TYR A 512 11.21 -24.71 23.55
C TYR A 512 11.92 -25.74 24.42
N ALA A 513 13.14 -25.43 24.86
CA ALA A 513 13.99 -26.31 25.65
C ALA A 513 14.20 -27.69 24.99
N LEU A 514 14.40 -27.69 23.66
CA LEU A 514 14.66 -28.90 22.89
C LEU A 514 15.97 -29.56 23.35
N SER A 515 15.96 -30.88 23.57
CA SER A 515 17.15 -31.62 23.99
C SER A 515 18.25 -31.65 22.94
N GLN A 516 17.88 -31.54 21.66
CA GLN A 516 18.79 -31.42 20.54
C GLN A 516 18.17 -30.55 19.45
N LYS A 517 19.01 -29.87 18.69
CA LYS A 517 18.59 -29.10 17.51
C LYS A 517 18.15 -30.05 16.41
N VAL A 518 17.05 -29.71 15.78
CA VAL A 518 16.57 -30.30 14.52
C VAL A 518 16.11 -29.17 13.63
N ALA A 519 16.36 -29.26 12.33
CA ALA A 519 15.89 -28.29 11.35
C ALA A 519 14.50 -28.67 10.81
N PRO A 520 13.66 -27.71 10.39
CA PRO A 520 12.35 -27.99 9.79
C PRO A 520 12.42 -29.00 8.64
N GLU A 521 13.46 -28.92 7.80
CA GLU A 521 13.67 -29.81 6.66
C GLU A 521 13.83 -31.28 7.10
N GLU A 522 14.45 -31.54 8.25
CA GLU A 522 14.62 -32.90 8.82
C GLU A 522 13.29 -33.45 9.37
N LEU A 523 12.37 -32.57 9.77
CA LEU A 523 11.01 -32.93 10.17
C LEU A 523 10.10 -33.22 8.96
N GLY A 524 10.54 -32.90 7.74
CA GLY A 524 9.73 -32.97 6.52
C GLY A 524 8.91 -31.69 6.28
N ILE A 525 9.31 -30.57 6.87
CA ILE A 525 8.72 -29.24 6.71
C ILE A 525 9.56 -28.44 5.72
N GLY A 526 8.94 -27.89 4.68
CA GLY A 526 9.63 -27.06 3.69
C GLY A 526 9.16 -27.33 2.26
N GLU A 527 9.95 -26.91 1.28
CA GLU A 527 9.68 -27.22 -0.13
C GLU A 527 9.80 -28.74 -0.33
N LYS A 528 8.69 -29.37 -0.73
CA LYS A 528 8.72 -30.75 -1.21
C LYS A 528 9.42 -30.74 -2.58
N PRO A 529 10.38 -31.65 -2.82
CA PRO A 529 11.13 -31.70 -4.07
C PRO A 529 10.25 -31.94 -5.30
#